data_AF-A0A1V4I8S5-F1
#
_entry.id   AF-A0A1V4I8S5-F1
#
_cell.length_a   1.000
_cell.length_b   1.000
_cell.length_c   1.000
_cell.angle_alpha   90.00
_cell.angle_beta   90.00
_cell.angle_gamma   90.00
#
_symmetry.space_group_name_H-M   'P 1'
#
loop_
_entity.id
_entity.type
_entity.pdbx_description
1 polymer ?
#
loop_
_entity_poly.entity_id
_entity_poly.type
_entity_poly.pdbx_seq_one_letter_code
_entity_poly.pdbx_strand_id
1 'polypeptide(L)' 'MASRNRKVVPEAQAALNQMKLETATELGISNYDTVDKGNLTARQNGYVGGYMTKKLVEMAERQMSGK' A
#
# COMPACT_ATOMS: atom_id res chain seq x y z
N MET A 1 -23.30 -4.17 -7.70
CA MET A 1 -22.19 -4.83 -8.42
C MET A 1 -20.89 -4.50 -7.69
N ALA A 2 -20.18 -5.49 -7.15
CA ALA A 2 -18.86 -5.25 -6.57
C ALA A 2 -17.86 -4.98 -7.70
N SER A 3 -17.47 -3.73 -7.89
CA SER A 3 -16.36 -3.38 -8.79
C SER A 3 -15.10 -4.05 -8.22
N ARG A 4 -14.68 -5.17 -8.83
CA ARG A 4 -13.41 -5.81 -8.53
C ARG A 4 -12.33 -4.91 -9.09
N ASN A 5 -11.75 -4.07 -8.24
CA ASN A 5 -10.56 -3.29 -8.56
C ASN A 5 -9.40 -4.27 -8.82
N ARG A 6 -9.25 -4.73 -10.07
CA ARG A 6 -8.16 -5.62 -10.47
C ARG A 6 -6.88 -4.81 -10.53
N LYS A 7 -5.79 -5.38 -10.00
CA LYS A 7 -4.48 -4.77 -10.16
C LYS A 7 -4.09 -4.76 -11.63
N VAL A 8 -3.38 -3.70 -12.01
CA VAL A 8 -2.83 -3.54 -13.38
C VAL A 8 -1.89 -4.70 -13.71
N VAL A 9 -1.13 -5.17 -12.72
CA VAL A 9 -0.27 -6.35 -12.79
C VAL A 9 -0.73 -7.32 -11.69
N PRO A 10 -1.58 -8.31 -12.01
CA PRO A 10 -2.12 -9.26 -11.02
C PRO A 10 -1.03 -10.04 -10.24
N GLU A 11 0.09 -10.33 -10.88
CA GLU A 11 1.23 -11.06 -10.33
C GLU A 11 1.89 -10.30 -9.18
N ALA A 12 1.83 -8.97 -9.20
CA ALA A 12 2.36 -8.11 -8.15
C ALA A 12 1.47 -8.03 -6.90
N GLN A 13 0.28 -8.66 -6.90
CA GLN A 13 -0.69 -8.54 -5.81
C GLN A 13 -0.12 -8.98 -4.45
N ALA A 14 0.68 -10.04 -4.42
CA ALA A 14 1.32 -10.50 -3.18
C ALA A 14 2.34 -9.47 -2.67
N ALA A 15 3.24 -8.99 -3.54
CA ALA A 15 4.24 -7.98 -3.21
C ALA A 15 3.61 -6.65 -2.75
N LEU A 16 2.55 -6.20 -3.43
CA LEU A 16 1.81 -4.99 -3.06
C LEU A 16 1.09 -5.14 -1.71
N ASN A 17 0.60 -6.34 -1.39
CA ASN A 17 0.02 -6.59 -0.07
C ASN A 17 1.08 -6.54 1.02
N GLN A 18 2.24 -7.15 0.79
CA GLN A 18 3.35 -7.11 1.73
C GLN A 18 3.81 -5.66 2.00
N MET A 19 4.03 -4.88 0.93
CA MET A 19 4.42 -3.47 1.05
C MET A 19 3.38 -2.63 1.81
N LYS A 20 2.08 -2.92 1.62
CA LYS A 20 0.99 -2.26 2.36
C LYS A 20 1.07 -2.55 3.86
N LEU A 21 1.36 -3.79 4.25
CA LEU A 21 1.50 -4.18 5.66
C LEU A 21 2.75 -3.58 6.31
N GLU A 22 3.87 -3.59 5.59
CA GLU A 22 5.12 -2.95 6.05
C GLU A 22 4.93 -1.45 6.22
N THR A 23 4.34 -0.78 5.23
CA THR A 23 4.03 0.65 5.29
C THR A 23 3.09 0.97 6.46
N ALA A 24 2.05 0.16 6.69
CA ALA A 24 1.17 0.37 7.82
C ALA A 24 1.91 0.22 9.16
N THR A 25 2.81 -0.75 9.27
CA THR A 25 3.65 -0.98 10.45
C THR A 25 4.59 0.20 10.71
N GLU A 26 5.26 0.71 9.68
CA GLU A 26 6.12 1.91 9.77
C GLU A 26 5.35 3.16 10.21
N LEU A 27 4.07 3.26 9.81
CA LEU A 27 3.18 4.34 10.20
C LEU A 27 2.52 4.12 11.57
N GLY A 28 2.93 3.08 12.32
CA GLY A 28 2.46 2.80 13.68
C GLY A 28 1.15 2.01 13.76
N ILE A 29 0.68 1.42 12.65
CA ILE A 29 -0.54 0.60 12.59
C ILE A 29 -0.14 -0.87 12.48
N SER A 30 0.14 -1.48 13.63
CA SER A 30 0.70 -2.83 13.75
C SER A 30 -0.25 -3.98 13.37
N ASN A 31 -1.57 -3.76 13.42
CA ASN A 31 -2.59 -4.78 13.15
C ASN A 31 -3.39 -4.50 11.86
N TYR A 32 -2.81 -3.80 10.89
CA TYR A 32 -3.50 -3.36 9.68
C TYR A 32 -4.09 -4.52 8.84
N ASP A 33 -3.51 -5.72 8.92
CA ASP A 33 -4.02 -6.89 8.21
C ASP A 33 -5.37 -7.38 8.77
N THR A 34 -5.45 -7.45 10.10
CA THR A 34 -6.58 -8.08 10.82
C THR A 34 -7.62 -7.08 11.32
N VAL A 35 -7.24 -5.81 11.51
CA VAL A 35 -8.15 -4.77 11.95
C VAL A 35 -9.20 -4.49 10.87
N ASP A 36 -10.45 -4.28 11.30
CA ASP A 36 -11.47 -3.72 10.43
C ASP A 36 -11.04 -2.30 10.02
N LYS A 37 -10.92 -2.08 8.72
CA LYS A 37 -10.48 -0.80 8.15
C LYS A 37 -11.52 0.29 8.38
N GLY A 38 -12.77 -0.07 8.71
CA GLY A 38 -13.82 0.86 9.16
C GLY A 38 -13.55 1.46 10.56
N ASN A 39 -12.77 0.78 11.40
CA ASN A 39 -12.37 1.30 12.72
C ASN A 39 -11.18 2.27 12.64
N LEU A 40 -10.45 2.27 11.51
CA LEU A 40 -9.39 3.22 11.25
C LEU A 40 -9.99 4.50 10.67
N THR A 41 -9.44 5.65 11.06
CA THR A 41 -9.85 6.91 10.46
C THR A 41 -9.56 6.90 8.96
N ALA A 42 -10.39 7.58 8.16
CA ALA A 42 -10.15 7.74 6.73
C ALA A 42 -8.75 8.32 6.44
N ARG A 43 -8.25 9.19 7.32
CA ARG A 43 -6.89 9.74 7.23
C ARG A 43 -5.81 8.67 7.42
N GLN A 44 -5.95 7.76 8.38
CA GLN A 44 -4.99 6.67 8.60
C GLN A 44 -4.92 5.72 7.39
N ASN A 45 -6.08 5.26 6.91
CA ASN A 45 -6.15 4.42 5.72
C ASN A 45 -5.56 5.12 4.49
N GLY A 46 -5.90 6.41 4.31
CA GLY A 46 -5.36 7.25 3.23
C GLY A 46 -3.85 7.43 3.33
N TYR A 47 -3.31 7.60 4.53
CA TYR A 47 -1.87 7.81 4.74
C TYR A 47 -1.05 6.56 4.39
N VAL A 48 -1.55 5.36 4.73
CA VAL A 48 -0.94 4.09 4.31
C VAL A 48 -0.88 3.99 2.78
N GLY A 49 -1.99 4.24 2.09
CA GLY A 49 -2.04 4.19 0.61
C GLY A 49 -1.16 5.25 -0.06
N GLY A 50 -1.13 6.47 0.50
CA GLY A 50 -0.31 7.57 0.02
C GLY A 50 1.18 7.28 0.16
N TYR A 51 1.61 6.76 1.31
CA TYR A 51 3.01 6.41 1.55
C TYR A 51 3.46 5.21 0.70
N MET A 52 2.58 4.22 0.50
CA MET A 52 2.82 3.10 -0.41
C MET A 52 3.03 3.61 -1.85
N THR A 53 2.20 4.55 -2.32
CA THR A 53 2.35 5.16 -3.65
C THR A 53 3.66 5.93 -3.75
N LYS A 54 4.03 6.70 -2.71
CA LYS A 54 5.30 7.43 -2.67
C LYS A 54 6.51 6.49 -2.82
N LYS A 55 6.53 5.37 -2.10
CA LYS A 55 7.58 4.34 -2.21
C LYS A 55 7.66 3.73 -3.60
N LEU A 56 6.51 3.39 -4.19
CA LEU A 56 6.47 2.84 -5.55
C LEU A 56 7.01 3.82 -6.58
N VAL A 57 6.66 5.11 -6.46
CA VAL A 57 7.20 6.17 -7.32
C VAL A 57 8.70 6.32 -7.11
N GLU A 58 9.17 6.34 -5.86
CA GLU A 58 10.60 6.41 -5.57
C GLU A 58 11.39 5.23 -6.15
N MET A 59 10.86 4.00 -6.06
CA MET A 59 11.47 2.82 -6.68
C MET A 59 11.55 2.95 -8.20
N ALA A 60 10.47 3.44 -8.83
CA ALA A 60 10.44 3.68 -10.27
C ALA A 60 11.43 4.78 -10.67
N GLU A 61 11.49 5.89 -9.93
CA GLU A 61 12.44 6.98 -10.15
C GLU A 61 13.89 6.50 -10.05
N ARG A 62 14.22 5.67 -9.05
CA ARG A 62 15.54 5.04 -8.92
C ARG A 62 15.89 4.20 -10.14
N GLN A 63 14.97 3.31 -10.53
CA GLN A 63 15.13 2.45 -11.72
C GLN A 63 15.31 3.27 -13.01
N MET A 64 14.55 4.36 -13.17
CA MET A 64 14.62 5.26 -14.33
C MET A 64 15.91 6.10 -14.32
N SER A 65 16.44 6.43 -13.15
CA SER A 65 17.67 7.22 -13.00
C SER A 65 18.94 6.43 -13.34
N GLY A 66 18.83 5.12 -13.62
CA GLY A 66 19.96 4.25 -13.92
C GLY A 66 20.91 4.06 -12.74
N LYS A 67 20.40 4.28 -11.52
CA LYS A 67 21.11 4.05 -10.25
C LYS A 67 20.52 2.87 -9.49
#